data_AF-A0A376RA66-F1
#
_entry.id   AF-A0A376RA66-F1
#
_cell.length_a   1.000
_cell.length_b   1.000
_cell.length_c   1.000
_cell.angle_alpha   90.00
_cell.angle_beta   90.00
_cell.angle_gamma   90.00
#
_symmetry.space_group_name_H-M   'P 1'
#
loop_
_entity.id
_entity.type
_entity.pdbx_description
1 polymer ?
#
loop_
_entity_poly.entity_id
_entity_poly.type
_entity_poly.pdbx_seq_one_letter_code
_entity_poly.pdbx_strand_id
1 'polypeptide(L)'
;MSTTTRKFKTVITDTGAKKLAQAAAPDGKPVRLTHMAVGDGGGTLPTPDSKQTRLVHEVWRHTVNRVILDATHQNRIIAELVIPPETGGFWDPGNWCI
;
A
#
# COMPACT_ATOMS: atom_id res chain seq x y z
N MET A 1 11.95 16.78 25.90
CA MET A 1 12.32 15.79 24.85
C MET A 1 11.19 15.74 23.85
N SER A 2 11.39 16.21 22.62
CA SER A 2 10.35 16.16 21.58
C SER A 2 10.33 14.75 21.00
N THR A 3 9.32 13.96 21.36
CA THR A 3 9.09 12.65 20.75
C THR A 3 8.47 12.86 19.38
N THR A 4 9.23 12.68 18.32
CA THR A 4 8.68 12.66 16.95
C THR A 4 7.78 11.43 16.80
N THR A 5 6.47 11.60 16.95
CA THR A 5 5.50 10.53 16.68
C THR A 5 5.54 10.20 15.18
N ARG A 6 5.95 8.98 14.82
CA ARG A 6 5.84 8.48 13.44
C ARG A 6 4.36 8.43 13.07
N LYS A 7 3.95 9.29 12.14
CA LYS A 7 2.57 9.34 11.62
C LYS A 7 2.28 8.24 10.60
N PHE A 8 3.31 7.64 10.01
CA PHE A 8 3.18 6.64 8.95
C PHE A 8 3.81 5.31 9.36
N LYS A 9 3.14 4.21 9.00
CA LYS A 9 3.57 2.85 9.28
C LYS A 9 3.18 1.94 8.11
N THR A 10 4.10 1.10 7.69
CA THR A 10 3.84 0.02 6.72
C THR A 10 3.68 -1.30 7.48
N VAL A 11 2.67 -2.08 7.14
CA VAL A 11 2.44 -3.42 7.68
C VAL A 11 2.20 -4.39 6.53
N ILE A 12 2.88 -5.53 6.55
CA ILE A 12 2.54 -6.67 5.69
C ILE A 12 1.44 -7.45 6.39
N THR A 13 0.32 -7.67 5.71
CA THR A 13 -0.77 -8.46 6.27
C THR A 13 -0.39 -9.93 6.34
N ASP A 14 -1.03 -10.70 7.22
CA ASP A 14 -0.79 -12.14 7.36
C ASP A 14 -1.01 -12.86 6.01
N THR A 15 -2.01 -12.40 5.24
CA THR A 15 -2.27 -12.89 3.89
C THR A 15 -1.14 -12.53 2.92
N GLY A 16 -0.61 -11.31 2.99
CA GLY A 16 0.54 -10.88 2.18
C GLY A 16 1.80 -11.68 2.50
N ALA A 17 2.11 -11.86 3.78
CA ALA A 17 3.24 -12.65 4.25
C ALA A 17 3.15 -14.10 3.77
N LYS A 18 1.96 -14.73 3.85
CA LYS A 18 1.74 -16.08 3.34
C LYS A 18 1.98 -16.17 1.82
N LYS A 19 1.50 -15.20 1.04
CA LYS A 19 1.74 -15.15 -0.41
C LYS A 19 3.22 -15.01 -0.76
N LEU A 20 3.94 -14.17 -0.01
CA LEU A 20 5.40 -14.00 -0.18
C LEU A 20 6.16 -15.28 0.16
N ALA A 21 5.80 -15.95 1.26
CA ALA A 21 6.41 -17.22 1.64
C ALA A 21 6.17 -18.32 0.59
N GLN A 22 4.96 -18.40 0.02
CA GLN A 22 4.65 -19.34 -1.06
C GLN A 22 5.43 -19.04 -2.35
N ALA A 23 5.63 -17.77 -2.67
CA ALA A 23 6.41 -17.37 -3.84
C ALA A 23 7.91 -17.66 -3.69
N ALA A 24 8.42 -17.73 -2.47
CA ALA A 24 9.82 -18.05 -2.18
C ALA A 24 10.12 -19.56 -2.13
N ALA A 25 9.11 -20.43 -2.23
CA ALA A 25 9.31 -21.87 -2.30
C ALA A 25 10.00 -22.28 -3.61
N PRO A 26 10.66 -23.46 -3.68
CA PRO A 26 11.37 -23.93 -4.89
C PRO A 26 10.53 -23.91 -6.18
N ASP A 27 9.23 -24.21 -6.09
CA ASP A 27 8.26 -24.15 -7.20
C ASP A 27 7.23 -23.02 -7.01
N GLY A 28 7.60 -22.00 -6.24
CA GLY A 28 6.75 -20.86 -5.90
C GLY A 28 6.39 -20.04 -7.13
N LYS A 29 5.10 -19.68 -7.26
CA LYS A 29 4.66 -18.74 -8.30
C LYS A 29 4.97 -17.31 -7.84
N PRO A 30 5.64 -16.48 -8.67
CA PRO A 30 5.93 -15.09 -8.32
C PRO A 30 4.67 -14.29 -7.99
N VAL A 31 4.73 -13.46 -6.94
CA VAL A 31 3.66 -12.51 -6.63
C VAL A 31 3.63 -11.43 -7.70
N ARG A 32 2.50 -11.29 -8.39
CA ARG A 32 2.25 -10.19 -9.33
C ARG A 32 1.43 -9.11 -8.62
N LEU A 33 2.00 -7.92 -8.51
CA LEU A 33 1.24 -6.74 -8.10
C LEU A 33 0.44 -6.27 -9.31
N THR A 34 -0.88 -6.38 -9.24
CA THR A 34 -1.78 -6.01 -10.34
C THR A 34 -2.61 -4.80 -10.03
N HIS A 35 -2.93 -4.56 -8.76
CA HIS A 35 -3.78 -3.46 -8.32
C HIS A 35 -3.20 -2.81 -7.07
N MET A 36 -3.41 -1.51 -6.95
CA MET A 36 -3.22 -0.75 -5.72
C MET A 36 -4.54 -0.06 -5.38
N ALA A 37 -4.77 0.15 -4.09
CA ALA A 37 -5.98 0.78 -3.58
C ALA A 37 -5.65 1.72 -2.42
N VAL A 38 -6.50 2.73 -2.23
CA VAL A 38 -6.37 3.77 -1.21
C VAL A 38 -7.70 3.88 -0.47
N GLY A 39 -7.61 4.01 0.85
CA GLY A 39 -8.75 4.26 1.72
C GLY A 39 -8.45 5.44 2.63
N ASP A 40 -9.47 6.21 2.96
CA ASP A 40 -9.36 7.46 3.74
C ASP A 40 -9.65 7.24 5.25
N GLY A 41 -9.85 5.98 5.67
CA GLY A 41 -10.13 5.64 7.05
C GLY A 41 -11.51 6.10 7.56
N GLY A 42 -12.41 6.50 6.66
CA GLY A 42 -13.70 7.10 7.01
C GLY A 42 -13.54 8.45 7.72
N GLY A 43 -12.48 9.19 7.40
CA GLY A 43 -12.15 10.47 8.05
C GLY A 43 -11.40 10.35 9.38
N THR A 44 -10.97 9.14 9.75
CA THR A 44 -10.14 8.90 10.94
C THR A 44 -8.89 8.15 10.55
N LEU A 45 -7.74 8.45 11.18
CA LEU A 45 -6.48 7.76 10.88
C LEU A 45 -6.52 6.34 11.46
N PRO A 46 -6.62 5.27 10.64
CA PRO A 46 -6.67 3.92 11.16
C PRO A 46 -5.28 3.49 11.63
N THR A 47 -5.21 2.67 12.68
CA THR A 47 -3.96 1.99 13.05
C THR A 47 -3.80 0.73 12.18
N PRO A 48 -2.71 0.58 11.40
CA PRO A 48 -2.51 -0.61 10.58
C PRO A 48 -2.34 -1.89 11.41
N ASP A 49 -3.09 -2.93 11.05
CA ASP A 49 -3.10 -4.27 11.66
C ASP A 49 -2.82 -5.34 10.58
N SER A 50 -1.96 -6.31 10.89
CA SER A 50 -1.60 -7.38 9.95
C SER A 50 -2.78 -8.29 9.60
N LYS A 51 -3.82 -8.32 10.44
CA LYS A 51 -5.05 -9.09 10.17
C LYS A 51 -5.99 -8.41 9.17
N GLN A 52 -5.73 -7.17 8.75
CA GLN A 52 -6.58 -6.48 7.78
C GLN A 52 -6.62 -7.24 6.44
N THR A 53 -7.83 -7.47 5.94
CA THR A 53 -8.08 -8.07 4.62
C THR A 53 -8.62 -7.07 3.61
N ARG A 54 -8.94 -5.85 4.07
CA ARG A 54 -9.49 -4.73 3.28
C ARG A 54 -9.09 -3.40 3.90
N LEU A 55 -9.14 -2.35 3.10
CA LEU A 55 -8.97 -0.97 3.55
C LEU A 55 -10.20 -0.52 4.34
N VAL A 56 -10.00 0.43 5.26
CA VAL A 56 -11.11 1.15 5.90
C VAL A 56 -11.56 2.22 4.91
N HIS A 57 -12.82 2.13 4.45
CA HIS A 57 -13.42 3.02 3.46
C HIS A 57 -12.52 3.22 2.22
N GLU A 58 -12.47 2.20 1.37
CA GLU A 58 -11.76 2.28 0.09
C GLU A 58 -12.40 3.33 -0.81
N VAL A 59 -11.61 4.30 -1.26
CA VAL A 59 -12.07 5.42 -2.11
C VAL A 59 -11.42 5.40 -3.50
N TRP A 60 -10.36 4.59 -3.67
CA TRP A 60 -9.71 4.43 -4.97
C TRP A 60 -9.13 3.04 -5.12
N ARG A 61 -9.28 2.45 -6.30
CA ARG A 61 -8.60 1.22 -6.71
C ARG A 61 -8.39 1.27 -8.21
N HIS A 62 -7.17 0.95 -8.62
CA HIS A 62 -6.85 0.85 -10.03
C HIS A 62 -5.74 -0.17 -10.27
N THR A 63 -5.63 -0.61 -11.53
CA THR A 63 -4.45 -1.35 -11.99
C THR A 63 -3.21 -0.50 -11.75
N VAL A 64 -2.14 -1.12 -11.27
CA VAL A 64 -0.84 -0.46 -11.12
C VAL A 64 -0.38 0.09 -12.47
N ASN A 65 0.07 1.35 -12.50
CA ASN A 65 0.55 1.97 -13.73
C ASN A 65 1.90 1.39 -14.14
N ARG A 66 2.75 1.07 -13.16
CA ARG A 66 4.09 0.53 -13.39
C ARG A 66 4.51 -0.39 -12.26
N VAL A 67 5.14 -1.51 -12.61
CA VAL A 67 5.89 -2.37 -11.69
C VAL A 67 7.22 -2.69 -12.34
N ILE A 68 8.32 -2.21 -11.75
CA ILE A 68 9.67 -2.40 -12.25
C ILE A 68 10.61 -2.88 -11.13
N LEU A 69 11.70 -3.54 -11.51
CA LEU A 69 12.83 -3.74 -10.60
C LEU A 69 13.58 -2.41 -10.45
N ASP A 70 14.03 -2.13 -9.23
CA ASP A 70 14.92 -1.01 -8.98
C ASP A 70 16.27 -1.30 -9.65
N ALA A 71 16.69 -0.39 -10.54
CA ALA A 71 17.92 -0.52 -11.30
C ALA A 71 19.18 -0.49 -10.43
N THR A 72 19.09 0.14 -9.26
CA THR A 72 20.21 0.28 -8.30
C THR A 72 20.21 -0.81 -7.24
N HIS A 73 19.03 -1.28 -6.84
CA HIS A 73 18.87 -2.30 -5.80
C HIS A 73 17.97 -3.43 -6.32
N GLN A 74 18.55 -4.42 -7.00
CA GLN A 74 17.79 -5.48 -7.67
C GLN A 74 16.95 -6.38 -6.73
N ASN A 75 17.10 -6.22 -5.40
CA ASN A 75 16.22 -6.82 -4.39
C ASN A 75 14.98 -5.95 -4.05
N ARG A 76 14.72 -4.88 -4.81
CA ARG A 76 13.58 -3.98 -4.64
C ARG A 76 12.75 -3.90 -5.91
N ILE A 77 11.45 -3.75 -5.70
CA ILE A 77 10.48 -3.43 -6.74
C ILE A 77 9.90 -2.05 -6.48
N ILE A 78 9.66 -1.31 -7.55
CA ILE A 78 8.97 -0.02 -7.53
C ILE A 78 7.61 -0.26 -8.17
N ALA A 79 6.55 0.00 -7.42
CA ALA A 79 5.17 -0.03 -7.90
C ALA A 79 4.60 1.40 -7.85
N GLU A 80 4.13 1.89 -8.99
CA GLU A 80 3.58 3.25 -9.13
C GLU A 80 2.08 3.17 -9.44
N LEU A 81 1.31 3.99 -8.73
CA LEU A 81 -0.11 4.23 -8.97
C LEU A 81 -0.31 5.75 -9.06
N VAL A 82 -0.94 6.20 -10.14
CA VAL A 82 -1.39 7.59 -10.29
C VAL A 82 -2.81 7.71 -9.72
N ILE A 83 -3.03 8.74 -8.92
CA ILE A 83 -4.35 9.10 -8.41
C ILE A 83 -4.77 10.40 -9.11
N PRO A 84 -5.83 10.37 -9.94
CA PRO A 84 -6.34 11.57 -10.57
C PRO A 84 -6.80 12.62 -9.54
N PRO A 85 -6.68 13.92 -9.82
CA PRO A 85 -7.05 14.99 -8.88
C PRO A 85 -8.54 14.97 -8.50
N GLU A 86 -9.41 14.51 -9.39
CA GLU A 86 -10.84 14.36 -9.17
C GLU A 86 -11.23 13.22 -8.22
N THR A 87 -10.26 12.37 -7.84
CA THR A 87 -10.49 11.20 -6.99
C THR A 87 -10.02 11.43 -5.56
N GLY A 88 -10.91 11.15 -4.59
CA GLY A 88 -10.57 10.95 -3.18
C GLY A 88 -10.19 12.21 -2.38
N GLY A 89 -10.21 13.40 -2.98
CA GLY A 89 -10.02 14.66 -2.25
C GLY A 89 -8.64 14.80 -1.56
N PHE A 90 -7.65 14.02 -1.98
CA PHE A 90 -6.32 13.95 -1.36
C PHE A 90 -5.48 15.22 -1.50
N TRP A 91 -5.92 16.14 -2.37
CA TRP A 91 -5.19 17.36 -2.76
C TRP A 91 -5.71 18.61 -2.04
N ASP A 92 -6.84 18.52 -1.33
CA ASP A 92 -7.41 19.64 -0.59
C ASP A 92 -6.71 19.81 0.77
N PRO A 93 -6.26 21.02 1.14
CA PRO A 93 -5.48 21.28 2.35
C PRO A 93 -6.14 20.86 3.68
N GLY A 94 -7.42 20.50 3.69
CA GLY A 94 -8.18 20.07 4.86
C GLY A 94 -8.30 18.56 5.05
N ASN A 95 -7.89 17.72 4.08
CA ASN A 95 -8.20 16.28 4.06
C ASN A 95 -6.96 15.37 3.97
N TRP A 96 -5.84 15.79 4.60
CA TRP A 96 -4.59 15.05 4.60
C TRP A 96 -4.65 13.76 5.43
N CYS A 97 -4.95 12.62 4.79
CA CYS A 97 -4.61 11.30 5.31
C CYS A 97 -4.30 10.34 4.14
N ILE A 98 -3.02 10.22 3.80
CA ILE A 98 -2.40 9.01 3.24
C ILE A 98 -1.30 8.58 4.19
#